data_AF-A0A377CHG0-F1
#
_entry.id   AF-A0A377CHG0-F1
#
_cell.length_a   1.000
_cell.length_b   1.000
_cell.length_c   1.000
_cell.angle_alpha   90.00
_cell.angle_beta   90.00
_cell.angle_gamma   90.00
#
_symmetry.space_group_name_H-M   'P 1'
#
loop_
_entity.id
_entity.type
_entity.pdbx_description
1 polymer ?
#
loop_
_entity_poly.entity_id
_entity_poly.type
_entity_poly.pdbx_seq_one_letter_code
_entity_poly.pdbx_strand_id
1 'polypeptide(L)'
;MVISNIFTTRRESEKVRQLADFAIRHYWSHLEDDEDKYRLWFSDVVARTASLIAQWQTVGFAHGVMNTDNMSLLGLTLDYGPFGFLDDYEPGFILITRIIKALQL
;
A
#
# COMPACT_ATOMS: atom_id res chain seq x y z
N MET A 1 0.15 2.68 -5.44
CA MET A 1 1.50 3.03 -5.97
C MET A 1 1.74 2.57 -7.42
N VAL A 2 0.94 1.64 -7.97
CA VAL A 2 0.96 1.11 -9.36
C VAL A 2 1.23 2.15 -10.45
N ILE A 3 0.38 3.18 -10.51
CA ILE A 3 0.30 4.05 -11.69
C ILE A 3 1.54 4.96 -11.77
N SER A 4 2.10 5.33 -10.62
CA SER A 4 3.39 6.03 -10.59
C SER A 4 4.53 5.16 -11.12
N ASN A 5 4.63 3.89 -10.71
CA ASN A 5 5.79 3.04 -11.06
C ASN A 5 5.84 2.70 -12.57
N ILE A 6 4.69 2.46 -13.20
CA ILE A 6 4.61 2.25 -14.66
C ILE A 6 5.06 3.50 -15.43
N PHE A 7 4.64 4.69 -14.99
CA PHE A 7 5.05 5.93 -15.65
C PHE A 7 6.52 6.29 -15.37
N THR A 8 7.02 6.03 -14.16
CA THR A 8 8.44 6.23 -13.82
C THR A 8 9.34 5.32 -14.65
N THR A 9 9.02 4.03 -14.77
CA THR A 9 9.81 3.07 -15.57
C THR A 9 9.79 3.39 -17.06
N ARG A 10 8.71 4.01 -17.55
CA ARG A 10 8.59 4.50 -18.93
C ARG A 10 9.15 5.91 -19.14
N ARG A 11 9.74 6.54 -18.11
CA ARG A 11 10.23 7.93 -18.11
C ARG A 11 9.16 8.98 -18.44
N GLU A 12 7.89 8.67 -18.18
CA GLU A 12 6.74 9.55 -18.39
C GLU A 12 6.49 10.41 -17.13
N SER A 13 7.47 11.21 -16.71
CA SER A 13 7.43 12.00 -15.47
C SER A 13 6.23 12.96 -15.39
N GLU A 14 5.77 13.45 -16.54
CA GLU A 14 4.59 14.32 -16.61
C GLU A 14 3.31 13.58 -16.18
N LYS A 15 3.15 12.30 -16.56
CA LYS A 15 1.98 11.52 -16.14
C LYS A 15 2.03 11.16 -14.65
N VAL A 16 3.23 10.98 -14.09
CA VAL A 16 3.41 10.83 -12.64
C VAL A 16 2.90 12.08 -11.91
N ARG A 17 3.28 13.26 -12.41
CA ARG A 17 2.81 14.53 -11.86
C ARG A 17 1.29 14.68 -11.97
N GLN A 18 0.72 14.42 -13.14
CA GLN A 18 -0.74 14.49 -13.35
C GLN A 18 -1.51 13.56 -12.40
N LEU A 19 -0.99 12.35 -12.16
CA LEU A 19 -1.60 11.43 -11.20
C LEU A 19 -1.52 11.96 -9.77
N ALA A 20 -0.37 12.52 -9.38
CA ALA A 20 -0.19 13.11 -8.06
C ALA A 20 -1.12 14.32 -7.87
N ASP A 21 -1.21 15.21 -8.84
CA ASP A 21 -2.13 16.36 -8.85
C ASP A 21 -3.59 15.90 -8.73
N PHE A 22 -3.99 14.88 -9.51
CA PHE A 22 -5.32 14.28 -9.41
C PHE A 22 -5.59 13.71 -8.01
N ALA A 23 -4.65 12.95 -7.45
CA ALA A 23 -4.81 12.36 -6.13
C ALA A 23 -4.92 13.43 -5.04
N ILE A 24 -4.07 14.47 -5.09
CA ILE A 24 -4.11 15.57 -4.14
C ILE A 24 -5.46 16.29 -4.24
N ARG A 25 -5.90 16.70 -5.43
CA ARG A 25 -7.18 17.37 -5.62
C ARG A 25 -8.37 16.61 -5.03
N HIS A 26 -8.42 15.30 -5.23
CA HIS A 26 -9.60 14.51 -4.86
C HIS A 26 -9.58 13.96 -3.44
N TYR A 27 -8.41 13.65 -2.89
CA TYR A 27 -8.29 12.95 -1.60
C TYR A 27 -7.53 13.75 -0.53
N TRP A 28 -6.78 14.76 -0.94
CA TRP A 28 -6.09 15.73 -0.07
C TRP A 28 -6.38 17.16 -0.51
N SER A 29 -7.66 17.48 -0.78
CA SER A 29 -8.06 18.80 -1.31
C SER A 29 -7.59 19.97 -0.43
N HIS A 30 -7.41 19.74 0.87
CA HIS A 30 -6.86 20.69 1.83
C HIS A 30 -5.37 21.06 1.59
N LEU A 31 -4.66 20.32 0.73
CA LEU A 31 -3.27 20.59 0.34
C LEU A 31 -3.17 21.20 -1.07
N GLU A 32 -4.26 21.38 -1.83
CA GLU A 32 -4.17 21.74 -3.26
C GLU A 32 -3.43 23.06 -3.52
N ASP A 33 -3.64 24.04 -2.64
CA ASP A 33 -3.08 25.39 -2.72
C ASP A 33 -1.76 25.57 -1.92
N ASP A 34 -1.21 24.50 -1.35
CA ASP A 34 0.03 24.55 -0.56
C ASP A 34 1.27 24.44 -1.47
N GLU A 35 2.28 25.29 -1.25
CA GLU A 35 3.54 25.25 -2.03
C GLU A 35 4.30 23.93 -1.83
N ASP A 36 4.17 23.33 -0.64
CA ASP A 36 4.78 22.08 -0.21
C ASP A 36 3.85 20.86 -0.42
N LYS A 37 2.75 21.01 -1.17
CA LYS A 37 1.68 20.00 -1.30
C LYS A 37 2.17 18.58 -1.53
N TYR A 38 3.18 18.38 -2.38
CA TYR A 38 3.71 17.05 -2.69
C TYR A 38 4.48 16.44 -1.51
N ARG A 39 5.23 17.25 -0.77
CA ARG A 39 6.00 16.80 0.41
C ARG A 39 5.04 16.41 1.52
N LEU A 40 4.03 17.26 1.78
CA LEU A 40 3.00 17.02 2.78
C LEU A 40 2.15 15.79 2.42
N TRP A 41 1.70 15.70 1.18
CA TRP A 41 0.96 14.55 0.66
C TRP A 41 1.75 13.25 0.82
N PHE A 42 3.02 13.23 0.40
CA PHE A 42 3.85 12.03 0.53
C PHE A 42 4.09 11.64 1.99
N SER A 43 4.30 12.63 2.87
CA SER A 43 4.41 12.40 4.32
C SER A 43 3.15 11.73 4.88
N ASP A 44 1.97 12.17 4.46
CA ASP A 44 0.69 11.58 4.91
C ASP A 44 0.49 10.16 4.34
N VAL A 45 0.86 9.91 3.09
CA VAL A 45 0.85 8.56 2.50
C VAL A 45 1.73 7.59 3.30
N VAL A 46 2.92 8.03 3.70
CA VAL A 46 3.83 7.24 4.56
C VAL A 46 3.18 6.98 5.92
N ALA A 47 2.61 8.01 6.57
CA ALA A 47 1.96 7.87 7.88
C ALA A 47 0.78 6.88 7.85
N ARG A 48 -0.08 6.98 6.83
CA ARG A 48 -1.21 6.05 6.64
C ARG A 48 -0.75 4.62 6.41
N THR A 49 0.29 4.44 5.60
CA THR A 49 0.87 3.10 5.35
C THR A 49 1.45 2.52 6.63
N ALA A 50 2.19 3.32 7.42
CA ALA A 50 2.73 2.88 8.71
C ALA A 50 1.61 2.49 9.69
N SER A 51 0.55 3.29 9.79
CA SER A 51 -0.61 2.98 10.62
C SER A 51 -1.30 1.68 10.19
N LEU A 52 -1.47 1.47 8.89
CA LEU A 52 -2.08 0.26 8.35
C LEU A 52 -1.28 -0.99 8.73
N ILE A 53 0.04 -0.96 8.50
CA ILE A 53 0.92 -2.07 8.83
C ILE A 53 0.94 -2.31 10.34
N ALA A 54 0.99 -1.26 11.17
CA ALA A 54 0.91 -1.39 12.62
C ALA A 54 -0.41 -2.09 13.04
N GLN A 55 -1.55 -1.68 12.49
CA GLN A 55 -2.84 -2.31 12.75
C GLN A 55 -2.83 -3.80 12.37
N TRP A 56 -2.30 -4.15 11.20
CA TRP A 56 -2.16 -5.55 10.78
C TRP A 56 -1.34 -6.37 11.79
N GLN A 57 -0.22 -5.83 12.27
CA GLN A 57 0.60 -6.51 13.27
C GLN A 57 -0.17 -6.73 14.59
N THR A 58 -0.97 -5.76 15.04
CA THR A 58 -1.71 -5.89 16.31
C THR A 58 -2.81 -6.95 16.29
N VAL A 59 -3.38 -7.23 15.11
CA VAL A 59 -4.45 -8.23 14.96
C VAL A 59 -3.94 -9.55 14.37
N GLY A 60 -2.63 -9.67 14.16
CA GLY A 60 -2.02 -10.86 13.55
C GLY A 60 -2.43 -11.08 12.09
N PHE A 61 -2.77 -10.03 11.36
CA PHE A 61 -3.13 -10.12 9.95
C PHE A 61 -1.87 -10.22 9.07
N ALA A 62 -1.82 -11.26 8.26
CA ALA A 62 -0.85 -11.46 7.20
C ALA A 62 -1.55 -11.33 5.84
N HIS A 63 -1.17 -10.30 5.07
CA HIS A 63 -1.75 -10.03 3.74
C HIS A 63 -1.37 -11.09 2.69
N GLY A 64 -0.15 -11.62 2.79
CA GLY A 64 0.38 -12.65 1.90
C GLY A 64 0.97 -12.14 0.58
N VAL A 65 0.53 -11.00 0.05
CA VAL A 65 1.04 -10.44 -1.24
C VAL A 65 1.24 -8.93 -1.16
N MET A 66 2.28 -8.49 -0.45
CA MET A 66 2.66 -7.08 -0.36
C MET A 66 3.54 -6.64 -1.55
N ASN A 67 3.00 -6.70 -2.76
CA ASN A 67 3.63 -6.05 -3.90
C ASN A 67 3.22 -4.57 -3.97
N THR A 68 4.03 -3.72 -4.61
CA THR A 68 3.77 -2.26 -4.69
C THR A 68 2.46 -1.89 -5.38
N ASP A 69 1.89 -2.82 -6.14
CA ASP A 69 0.59 -2.74 -6.78
C ASP A 69 -0.60 -2.95 -5.84
N ASN A 70 -0.39 -3.70 -4.76
CA ASN A 70 -1.39 -3.96 -3.73
C ASN A 70 -1.39 -2.90 -2.61
N MET A 71 -0.49 -1.91 -2.71
CA MET A 71 -0.40 -0.79 -1.78
C MET A 71 -1.30 0.37 -2.22
N SER A 72 -2.40 0.55 -1.49
CA SER A 72 -3.29 1.71 -1.62
C SER A 72 -2.57 3.00 -1.27
N LEU A 73 -2.73 4.02 -2.12
CA LEU A 73 -2.25 5.37 -1.80
C LEU A 73 -2.94 5.95 -0.56
N LEU A 74 -4.19 5.53 -0.31
CA LEU A 74 -5.01 6.01 0.81
C LEU A 74 -4.74 5.25 2.12
N GLY A 75 -3.80 4.30 2.14
CA GLY A 75 -3.53 3.44 3.30
C GLY A 75 -4.66 2.46 3.61
N LEU A 76 -5.37 2.01 2.58
CA LEU A 76 -6.40 0.97 2.69
C LEU A 76 -5.80 -0.41 2.40
N THR A 77 -6.32 -1.44 3.06
CA THR A 77 -6.06 -2.83 2.67
C THR A 77 -6.75 -3.08 1.32
N LEU A 78 -6.00 -3.57 0.33
CA LEU A 78 -6.51 -3.90 -1.00
C LEU A 78 -6.04 -5.30 -1.39
N ASP A 79 -6.72 -5.90 -2.37
CA ASP A 79 -6.37 -7.20 -2.97
C ASP A 79 -6.25 -8.35 -1.95
N TYR A 80 -7.40 -8.75 -1.42
CA TYR A 80 -7.53 -9.92 -0.54
C TYR A 80 -7.40 -11.21 -1.35
N GLY A 81 -6.16 -11.64 -1.59
CA GLY A 81 -5.84 -12.95 -2.16
C GLY A 81 -5.57 -13.98 -1.06
N PRO A 82 -4.33 -14.47 -0.92
CA PRO A 82 -3.94 -15.37 0.17
C PRO A 82 -3.69 -14.58 1.47
N PHE A 83 -4.74 -14.11 2.14
CA PHE A 83 -4.63 -13.48 3.46
C PHE A 83 -5.01 -14.45 4.59
N GLY A 84 -4.55 -14.16 5.81
CA GLY A 84 -4.80 -15.01 6.97
C GLY A 84 -4.55 -14.25 8.28
N PHE A 85 -5.17 -14.75 9.35
CA PHE A 85 -4.91 -14.31 10.71
C PHE A 85 -4.06 -15.36 11.42
N LEU A 86 -3.19 -14.94 12.32
CA LEU A 86 -2.41 -15.82 13.17
C LEU A 86 -3.35 -16.58 14.12
N ASP A 87 -3.34 -17.92 14.05
CA ASP A 87 -3.97 -18.79 15.06
C ASP A 87 -3.03 -18.94 16.29
N ASP A 88 -1.78 -19.37 16.06
CA ASP A 88 -0.70 -19.39 17.05
C ASP A 88 0.32 -18.28 16.73
N TYR A 89 0.87 -17.63 17.77
CA TYR A 89 1.82 -16.54 17.59
C TYR A 89 3.16 -17.04 16.99
N GLU A 90 3.41 -16.69 15.73
CA GLU A 90 4.64 -16.99 15.00
C GLU A 90 5.19 -15.70 14.34
N PRO A 91 6.21 -15.03 14.93
CA PRO A 91 6.74 -13.75 14.43
C PRO A 91 7.28 -13.77 12.99
N GLY A 92 7.58 -14.96 12.46
CA GLY A 92 8.08 -15.19 11.10
C GLY A 92 7.04 -15.82 10.17
N PHE A 93 5.75 -15.66 10.46
CA PHE A 93 4.70 -16.33 9.69
C PHE A 93 4.69 -15.92 8.21
N ILE A 94 5.05 -16.86 7.33
CA ILE A 94 5.01 -16.70 5.87
C ILE A 94 3.78 -17.45 5.32
N LEU A 95 2.73 -16.71 4.98
CA LEU A 95 1.45 -17.28 4.57
C LEU A 95 1.47 -17.91 3.16
N ILE A 96 2.16 -17.29 2.20
CA ILE A 96 2.18 -17.74 0.79
C ILE A 96 2.74 -19.16 0.64
N THR A 97 3.72 -19.54 1.46
CA THR A 97 4.39 -20.85 1.37
C THR A 97 3.56 -21.97 2.01
N ARG A 98 2.70 -21.66 2.98
CA ARG A 98 1.87 -22.67 3.67
C ARG A 98 0.61 -23.03 2.88
N ILE A 99 0.01 -22.10 2.14
CA ILE A 99 -1.14 -22.40 1.27
C ILE A 99 -0.74 -23.37 0.14
N ILE A 100 0.43 -23.16 -0.48
CA ILE A 100 0.93 -24.06 -1.53
C ILE A 100 1.17 -25.47 -0.97
N LYS A 101 1.70 -25.59 0.25
CA LYS A 101 1.90 -26.91 0.90
C LYS A 101 0.58 -27.55 1.35
N ALA A 102 -0.41 -26.77 1.80
CA ALA A 102 -1.69 -27.28 2.26
C ALA A 102 -2.60 -27.77 1.11
N LEU A 103 -2.40 -27.25 -0.11
CA LEU A 103 -3.12 -27.68 -1.32
C LEU A 103 -2.44 -28.85 -2.07
N GLN A 104 -1.29 -29.32 -1.58
CA GLN A 104 -0.55 -30.47 -2.13
C GLN A 104 -0.64 -31.72 -1.23
N LEU A 105 -1.55 -31.73 -0.25
CA LEU A 105 -1.94 -32.86 0.59
C LEU A 105 -3.40 -33.22 0.32
#